data_AF-A0A8T4X2D2-F1
#
_entry.id   AF-A0A8T4X2D2-F1
#
_cell.length_a   1.000
_cell.length_b   1.000
_cell.length_c   1.000
_cell.angle_alpha   90.00
_cell.angle_beta   90.00
_cell.angle_gamma   90.00
#
_symmetry.space_group_name_H-M   'P 1'
#
loop_
_entity.id
_entity.type
_entity.pdbx_description
1 polymer ?
#
loop_
_entity_poly.entity_id
_entity_poly.type
_entity_poly.pdbx_seq_one_letter_code
_entity_poly.pdbx_strand_id
1 'polypeptide(L)'
;MTLKKVKPSLNKIAKSLAEIQDAREFLLKNTREIIIISSRSIISSHKGDMKSAKNYLKQADILLKKYKKRTTPDLRKYMITPEQEFVEAASLIAIIEKKEIPSEKELGVMPESYVLGLMDCVGELKRMIFDKIRVGDIDEATRIFEVMENLYLNLYPFSMYDKVVKEARRKIDVDRILIDDVRGAITEEKRRSDLIAALNKLQK
;
A
#
# COMPACT_ATOMS: atom_id res chain seq x y z
N MET A 1 -4.47 -26.51 52.79
CA MET A 1 -5.16 -26.24 51.51
C MET A 1 -4.17 -25.69 50.48
N THR A 2 -3.48 -26.57 49.77
CA THR A 2 -2.35 -26.24 48.88
C THR A 2 -2.74 -25.41 47.64
N LEU A 3 -4.02 -25.42 47.26
CA LEU A 3 -4.51 -24.79 46.00
C LEU A 3 -5.36 -23.52 46.19
N LYS A 4 -5.48 -22.98 47.42
CA LYS A 4 -6.37 -21.84 47.72
C LYS A 4 -6.04 -20.57 46.92
N LYS A 5 -4.75 -20.36 46.58
CA LYS A 5 -4.28 -19.24 45.75
C LYS A 5 -4.28 -19.55 44.24
N VAL A 6 -4.29 -20.84 43.87
CA VAL A 6 -4.20 -21.27 42.47
C VAL A 6 -5.52 -21.03 41.74
N LYS A 7 -6.66 -21.40 42.36
CA LYS A 7 -7.99 -21.27 41.72
C LYS A 7 -8.34 -19.82 41.32
N PRO A 8 -8.15 -18.78 42.16
CA PRO A 8 -8.37 -17.39 41.75
C PRO A 8 -7.40 -16.94 40.64
N SER A 9 -6.14 -17.39 40.69
CA SER A 9 -5.14 -17.08 39.66
C SER A 9 -5.54 -17.65 38.30
N LEU A 10 -5.93 -18.93 38.25
CA LEU A 10 -6.40 -19.59 37.03
C LEU A 10 -7.66 -18.93 36.46
N ASN A 11 -8.61 -18.51 37.30
CA ASN A 11 -9.80 -17.80 36.83
C ASN A 11 -9.46 -16.44 36.19
N LYS A 12 -8.51 -15.69 36.78
CA LYS A 12 -8.04 -14.43 36.20
C LYS A 12 -7.35 -14.65 34.85
N ILE A 13 -6.51 -15.68 34.76
CA ILE A 13 -5.82 -16.06 33.51
C ILE A 13 -6.85 -16.48 32.46
N ALA A 14 -7.82 -17.34 32.81
CA ALA A 14 -8.86 -17.81 31.89
C ALA A 14 -9.68 -16.65 31.31
N LYS A 15 -10.04 -15.66 32.14
CA LYS A 15 -10.74 -14.45 31.66
C LYS A 15 -9.88 -13.66 30.67
N SER A 16 -8.61 -13.43 30.98
CA SER A 16 -7.70 -12.71 30.09
C SER A 16 -7.48 -13.46 28.76
N LEU A 17 -7.37 -14.79 28.79
CA LEU A 17 -7.22 -15.60 27.57
C LEU A 17 -8.48 -15.59 26.71
N ALA A 18 -9.67 -15.62 27.33
CA ALA A 18 -10.94 -15.50 26.61
C ALA A 18 -11.05 -14.15 25.88
N GLU A 19 -10.69 -13.04 26.54
CA GLU A 19 -10.68 -11.70 25.92
C GLU A 19 -9.72 -11.63 24.71
N ILE A 20 -8.55 -12.27 24.79
CA ILE A 20 -7.59 -12.34 23.67
C ILE A 20 -8.13 -13.21 22.53
N GLN A 21 -8.75 -14.35 22.84
CA GLN A 21 -9.35 -15.23 21.85
C GLN A 21 -10.47 -14.52 21.08
N ASP A 22 -11.37 -13.83 21.79
CA ASP A 22 -12.46 -13.06 21.19
C ASP A 22 -11.94 -11.95 20.27
N ALA A 23 -10.91 -11.21 20.71
CA ALA A 23 -10.28 -10.18 19.90
C ALA A 23 -9.61 -10.77 18.65
N ARG A 24 -8.95 -11.93 18.77
CA ARG A 24 -8.32 -12.63 17.64
C ARG A 24 -9.34 -13.08 16.60
N GLU A 25 -10.44 -13.71 17.02
CA GLU A 25 -11.51 -14.14 16.12
C GLU A 25 -12.18 -12.96 15.43
N PHE A 26 -12.42 -11.88 16.19
CA PHE A 26 -12.92 -10.63 15.62
C PHE A 26 -12.00 -10.11 14.51
N LEU A 27 -10.69 -10.00 14.76
CA LEU A 27 -9.75 -9.49 13.77
C LEU A 27 -9.70 -10.40 12.53
N LEU A 28 -9.56 -11.71 12.70
CA LEU A 28 -9.50 -12.66 11.59
C LEU A 28 -10.73 -12.61 10.68
N LYS A 29 -11.92 -12.42 11.26
CA LYS A 29 -13.18 -12.39 10.51
C LYS A 29 -13.37 -11.08 9.76
N ASN A 30 -12.99 -9.96 10.36
CA ASN A 30 -13.41 -8.64 9.88
C ASN A 30 -12.31 -7.91 9.09
N THR A 31 -11.03 -8.20 9.29
CA THR A 31 -9.95 -7.47 8.60
C THR A 31 -9.94 -7.65 7.08
N ARG A 32 -10.50 -8.77 6.58
CA ARG A 32 -10.67 -9.01 5.14
C ARG A 32 -11.54 -7.95 4.46
N GLU A 33 -12.48 -7.35 5.17
CA GLU A 33 -13.33 -6.29 4.64
C GLU A 33 -12.50 -5.05 4.25
N ILE A 34 -11.49 -4.68 5.06
CA ILE A 34 -10.59 -3.57 4.77
C ILE A 34 -9.83 -3.84 3.47
N ILE A 35 -9.27 -5.04 3.31
CA ILE A 35 -8.53 -5.44 2.10
C ILE A 35 -9.42 -5.28 0.86
N ILE A 36 -10.67 -5.76 0.92
CA ILE A 36 -11.62 -5.65 -0.20
C ILE A 36 -11.93 -4.19 -0.54
N ILE A 37 -12.14 -3.35 0.49
CA ILE A 37 -12.46 -1.94 0.29
C ILE A 37 -11.25 -1.17 -0.25
N SER A 38 -10.04 -1.44 0.24
CA SER A 38 -8.79 -0.87 -0.28
C SER A 38 -8.58 -1.25 -1.75
N SER A 39 -8.77 -2.52 -2.10
CA SER A 39 -8.70 -2.98 -3.50
C SER A 39 -9.74 -2.28 -4.39
N ARG A 40 -10.97 -2.07 -3.90
CA ARG A 40 -11.99 -1.27 -4.63
C ARG A 40 -11.54 0.18 -4.83
N SER A 41 -10.88 0.77 -3.84
CA SER A 41 -10.29 2.11 -3.95
C SER A 41 -9.25 2.18 -5.07
N ILE A 42 -8.32 1.21 -5.12
CA ILE A 42 -7.30 1.11 -6.17
C ILE A 42 -7.94 0.96 -7.55
N ILE A 43 -8.89 0.02 -7.69
CA ILE A 43 -9.61 -0.22 -8.95
C ILE A 43 -10.34 1.04 -9.43
N SER A 44 -11.05 1.74 -8.53
CA SER A 44 -11.73 2.99 -8.86
C SER A 44 -10.74 4.10 -9.26
N SER A 45 -9.58 4.15 -8.62
CA SER A 45 -8.52 5.12 -8.94
C SER A 45 -8.01 4.94 -10.37
N HIS A 46 -7.71 3.70 -10.78
CA HIS A 46 -7.29 3.40 -12.16
C HIS A 46 -8.37 3.67 -13.21
N LYS A 47 -9.65 3.57 -12.83
CA LYS A 47 -10.78 3.91 -13.71
C LYS A 47 -11.04 5.42 -13.81
N GLY A 48 -10.29 6.25 -13.08
CA GLY A 48 -10.52 7.69 -12.98
C GLY A 48 -11.72 8.10 -12.11
N ASP A 49 -12.39 7.15 -11.44
CA ASP A 49 -13.49 7.44 -10.52
C ASP A 49 -12.95 7.80 -9.12
N MET A 50 -12.36 8.99 -9.03
CA MET A 50 -11.76 9.50 -7.80
C MET A 50 -12.78 9.75 -6.69
N LYS A 51 -14.05 9.95 -7.02
CA LYS A 51 -15.12 10.12 -6.04
C LYS A 51 -15.34 8.82 -5.28
N SER A 52 -15.52 7.70 -6.01
CA SER A 52 -15.67 6.39 -5.39
C SER A 52 -14.40 5.94 -4.70
N ALA A 53 -13.22 6.16 -5.30
CA ALA A 53 -11.93 5.81 -4.71
C ALA A 53 -11.77 6.41 -3.30
N LYS A 54 -11.94 7.73 -3.17
CA LYS A 54 -11.87 8.42 -1.87
C LYS A 54 -12.93 7.94 -0.87
N ASN A 55 -14.13 7.63 -1.36
CA ASN A 55 -15.19 7.11 -0.49
C ASN A 55 -14.84 5.72 0.06
N TYR A 56 -14.27 4.84 -0.76
CA TYR A 56 -13.75 3.54 -0.30
C TYR A 56 -12.59 3.72 0.66
N LEU A 57 -11.62 4.59 0.36
CA LEU A 57 -10.51 4.88 1.26
C LEU A 57 -11.00 5.36 2.64
N LYS A 58 -11.98 6.26 2.67
CA LYS A 58 -12.59 6.74 3.92
C LYS A 58 -13.28 5.63 4.71
N GLN A 59 -13.97 4.71 4.02
CA GLN A 59 -14.57 3.54 4.68
C GLN A 59 -13.50 2.62 5.29
N ALA A 60 -12.40 2.36 4.55
CA ALA A 60 -11.27 1.58 5.04
C ALA A 60 -10.63 2.23 6.28
N ASP A 61 -10.41 3.55 6.28
CA ASP A 61 -9.89 4.31 7.43
C ASP A 61 -10.77 4.17 8.68
N ILE A 62 -12.10 4.28 8.52
CA ILE A 62 -13.05 4.11 9.62
C ILE A 62 -12.96 2.70 10.22
N LEU A 63 -12.91 1.66 9.36
CA LEU A 63 -12.82 0.28 9.82
C LEU A 63 -11.46 0.00 10.47
N LEU A 64 -10.36 0.50 9.92
CA LEU A 64 -9.03 0.38 10.50
C LEU A 64 -8.98 0.96 11.92
N LYS A 65 -9.44 2.21 12.08
CA LYS A 65 -9.51 2.86 13.40
C LYS A 65 -10.40 2.10 14.37
N LYS A 66 -11.50 1.51 13.90
CA LYS A 66 -12.40 0.67 14.72
C LYS A 66 -11.71 -0.62 15.18
N TYR A 67 -11.01 -1.30 14.29
CA TYR A 67 -10.41 -2.61 14.59
C TYR A 67 -9.13 -2.47 15.42
N LYS A 68 -8.34 -1.41 15.18
CA LYS A 68 -7.13 -1.09 15.94
C LYS A 68 -7.39 -0.91 17.44
N LYS A 69 -8.57 -0.37 17.80
CA LYS A 69 -9.00 -0.27 19.22
C LYS A 69 -9.21 -1.63 19.91
N ARG A 70 -9.39 -2.71 19.14
CA ARG A 70 -9.54 -4.08 19.64
C ARG A 70 -8.25 -4.90 19.54
N THR A 71 -7.17 -4.28 19.06
CA THR A 71 -5.88 -4.95 18.85
C THR A 71 -5.00 -4.81 20.09
N THR A 72 -4.63 -5.94 20.69
CA THR A 72 -3.57 -6.00 21.71
C THR A 72 -2.20 -6.15 21.02
N PRO A 73 -1.07 -5.88 21.72
CA PRO A 73 0.27 -6.03 21.15
C PRO A 73 0.50 -7.39 20.44
N ASP A 74 0.02 -8.48 21.03
CA ASP A 74 0.17 -9.85 20.48
C ASP A 74 -0.65 -10.10 19.21
N LEU A 75 -1.64 -9.25 18.93
CA LEU A 75 -2.54 -9.37 17.79
C LEU A 75 -2.23 -8.39 16.66
N ARG A 76 -1.20 -7.55 16.79
CA ARG A 76 -0.81 -6.55 15.76
C ARG A 76 -0.54 -7.17 14.40
N LYS A 77 0.03 -8.38 14.36
CA LYS A 77 0.30 -9.12 13.12
C LYS A 77 -0.93 -9.30 12.22
N TYR A 78 -2.14 -9.33 12.78
CA TYR A 78 -3.39 -9.46 12.01
C TYR A 78 -3.81 -8.16 11.31
N MET A 79 -3.21 -7.03 11.68
CA MET A 79 -3.44 -5.72 11.09
C MET A 79 -2.42 -5.36 10.00
N ILE A 80 -1.34 -6.13 9.86
CA ILE A 80 -0.25 -5.77 8.93
C ILE A 80 -0.76 -5.65 7.49
N THR A 81 -1.36 -6.74 6.96
CA THR A 81 -1.86 -6.78 5.57
C THR A 81 -3.01 -5.78 5.32
N PRO A 82 -4.03 -5.64 6.19
CA PRO A 82 -5.05 -4.60 6.01
C PRO A 82 -4.51 -3.17 5.99
N GLU A 83 -3.55 -2.86 6.88
CA GLU A 83 -2.91 -1.53 6.91
C GLU A 83 -2.04 -1.32 5.66
N GLN A 84 -1.34 -2.35 5.20
CA GLN A 84 -0.53 -2.32 3.97
C GLN A 84 -1.38 -1.98 2.73
N GLU A 85 -2.49 -2.68 2.51
CA GLU A 85 -3.43 -2.44 1.40
C GLU A 85 -4.05 -1.03 1.47
N PHE A 86 -4.32 -0.55 2.69
CA PHE A 86 -4.81 0.81 2.90
C PHE A 86 -3.76 1.87 2.55
N VAL A 87 -2.50 1.65 2.95
CA VAL A 87 -1.38 2.55 2.62
C VAL A 87 -1.17 2.62 1.11
N GLU A 88 -1.20 1.48 0.42
CA GLU A 88 -1.11 1.42 -1.03
C GLU A 88 -2.21 2.26 -1.69
N ALA A 89 -3.48 2.05 -1.28
CA ALA A 89 -4.62 2.81 -1.80
C ALA A 89 -4.51 4.32 -1.52
N ALA A 90 -4.08 4.70 -0.31
CA ALA A 90 -3.90 6.10 0.08
C ALA A 90 -2.80 6.78 -0.74
N SER A 91 -1.67 6.09 -0.92
CA SER A 91 -0.50 6.57 -1.65
C SER A 91 -0.84 6.76 -3.13
N LEU A 92 -1.51 5.78 -3.75
CA LEU A 92 -1.95 5.87 -5.14
C LEU A 92 -2.87 7.10 -5.36
N ILE A 93 -3.85 7.32 -4.47
CA ILE A 93 -4.73 8.49 -4.54
C ILE A 93 -3.92 9.78 -4.43
N ALA A 94 -2.99 9.88 -3.47
CA ALA A 94 -2.17 11.07 -3.30
C ALA A 94 -1.36 11.40 -4.58
N ILE A 95 -0.76 10.39 -5.20
CA ILE A 95 0.05 10.54 -6.42
C ILE A 95 -0.80 10.97 -7.62
N ILE A 96 -2.00 10.41 -7.77
CA ILE A 96 -2.96 10.82 -8.82
C ILE A 96 -3.38 12.28 -8.62
N GLU A 97 -3.63 12.69 -7.37
CA GLU A 97 -4.03 14.05 -7.03
C GLU A 97 -2.88 15.06 -6.99
N LYS A 98 -1.65 14.62 -7.30
CA LYS A 98 -0.43 15.44 -7.23
C LYS A 98 -0.23 16.08 -5.84
N LYS A 99 -0.51 15.29 -4.81
CA LYS A 99 -0.33 15.63 -3.39
C LYS A 99 0.80 14.82 -2.79
N GLU A 100 1.28 15.27 -1.64
CA GLU A 100 2.22 14.51 -0.83
C GLU A 100 1.59 13.21 -0.34
N ILE A 101 2.38 12.14 -0.31
CA ILE A 101 1.98 10.87 0.27
C ILE A 101 1.88 11.06 1.78
N PRO A 102 0.74 10.76 2.42
CA PRO A 102 0.58 10.95 3.86
C PRO A 102 1.53 10.06 4.66
N SER A 103 2.09 10.61 5.73
CA SER A 103 2.96 9.91 6.68
C SER A 103 2.24 8.74 7.38
N GLU A 104 3.02 7.78 7.89
CA GLU A 104 2.54 6.67 8.73
C GLU A 104 1.72 7.15 9.94
N LYS A 105 2.06 8.31 10.50
CA LYS A 105 1.34 8.95 11.62
C LYS A 105 0.03 9.56 11.17
N GLU A 106 0.00 10.20 10.00
CA GLU A 106 -1.21 10.78 9.43
C GLU A 106 -2.23 9.70 9.07
N LEU A 107 -1.75 8.58 8.51
CA LEU A 107 -2.54 7.39 8.23
C LEU A 107 -2.88 6.58 9.49
N GLY A 108 -2.14 6.79 10.57
CA GLY A 108 -2.32 6.07 11.83
C GLY A 108 -2.05 4.57 11.70
N VAL A 109 -1.08 4.16 10.88
CA VAL A 109 -0.70 2.76 10.60
C VAL A 109 0.62 2.39 11.27
N MET A 110 0.95 1.10 11.31
CA MET A 110 2.24 0.63 11.81
C MET A 110 3.37 0.94 10.81
N PRO A 111 4.60 1.23 11.27
CA PRO A 111 5.73 1.49 10.38
C PRO A 111 6.01 0.36 9.38
N GLU A 112 5.89 -0.91 9.83
CA GLU A 112 6.05 -2.09 8.96
C GLU A 112 5.02 -2.09 7.82
N SER A 113 3.75 -1.87 8.15
CA SER A 113 2.66 -1.79 7.16
C SER A 113 2.83 -0.63 6.19
N TYR A 114 3.33 0.50 6.67
CA TYR A 114 3.59 1.67 5.82
C TYR A 114 4.64 1.37 4.76
N VAL A 115 5.79 0.83 5.18
CA VAL A 115 6.88 0.45 4.26
C VAL A 115 6.41 -0.58 3.24
N LEU A 116 5.70 -1.63 3.69
CA LEU A 116 5.18 -2.67 2.78
C LEU A 116 4.15 -2.12 1.79
N GLY A 117 3.26 -1.22 2.23
CA GLY A 117 2.24 -0.62 1.36
C GLY A 117 2.83 0.33 0.32
N LEU A 118 3.91 1.04 0.68
CA LEU A 118 4.65 1.86 -0.28
C LEU A 118 5.36 1.00 -1.35
N MET A 119 5.90 -0.16 -0.98
CA MET A 119 6.47 -1.12 -1.94
C MET A 119 5.40 -1.61 -2.91
N ASP A 120 4.22 -2.00 -2.42
CA ASP A 120 3.14 -2.45 -3.32
C ASP A 120 2.62 -1.33 -4.22
N CYS A 121 2.59 -0.09 -3.72
CA CYS A 121 2.24 1.06 -4.53
C CYS A 121 3.14 1.22 -5.77
N VAL A 122 4.42 0.83 -5.71
CA VAL A 122 5.32 0.85 -6.89
C VAL A 122 4.75 0.03 -8.05
N GLY A 123 4.14 -1.12 -7.76
CA GLY A 123 3.43 -1.95 -8.74
C GLY A 123 2.26 -1.23 -9.41
N GLU A 124 1.45 -0.53 -8.62
CA GLU A 124 0.31 0.23 -9.15
C GLU A 124 0.75 1.47 -9.93
N LEU A 125 1.91 2.08 -9.60
CA LEU A 125 2.49 3.16 -10.40
C LEU A 125 2.91 2.67 -11.79
N LYS A 126 3.56 1.50 -11.90
CA LYS A 126 3.85 0.89 -13.21
C LYS A 126 2.58 0.76 -14.03
N ARG A 127 1.52 0.18 -13.47
CA ARG A 127 0.23 0.04 -14.17
C ARG A 127 -0.28 1.37 -14.70
N MET A 128 -0.30 2.40 -13.85
CA MET A 128 -0.76 3.73 -14.21
C MET A 128 0.08 4.35 -15.33
N ILE A 129 1.40 4.20 -15.27
CA ILE A 129 2.33 4.68 -16.30
C ILE A 129 2.04 4.04 -17.64
N PHE A 130 1.85 2.71 -17.69
CA PHE A 130 1.51 2.01 -18.92
C PHE A 130 0.14 2.40 -19.47
N ASP A 131 -0.85 2.64 -18.60
CA ASP A 131 -2.16 3.14 -19.02
C ASP A 131 -2.06 4.57 -19.61
N LYS A 132 -1.17 5.41 -19.08
CA LYS A 132 -0.87 6.75 -19.63
C LYS A 132 -0.15 6.72 -20.96
N ILE A 133 0.87 5.88 -21.08
CA ILE A 133 1.56 5.61 -22.36
C ILE A 133 0.55 5.16 -23.42
N ARG A 134 -0.36 4.25 -23.08
CA ARG A 134 -1.37 3.71 -24.02
C ARG A 134 -2.25 4.80 -24.65
N VAL A 135 -2.56 5.85 -23.90
CA VAL A 135 -3.39 6.97 -24.39
C VAL A 135 -2.56 8.15 -24.92
N GLY A 136 -1.24 7.99 -25.03
CA GLY A 136 -0.33 9.02 -25.54
C GLY A 136 0.01 10.14 -24.55
N ASP A 137 -0.33 9.99 -23.27
CA ASP A 137 -0.09 10.98 -22.21
C ASP A 137 1.30 10.76 -21.58
N ILE A 138 2.34 11.06 -22.36
CA ILE A 138 3.74 10.79 -21.99
C ILE A 138 4.23 11.72 -20.88
N ASP A 139 3.74 12.95 -20.83
CA ASP A 139 4.13 13.90 -19.79
C ASP A 139 3.69 13.41 -18.41
N GLU A 140 2.44 12.95 -18.28
CA GLU A 140 1.94 12.39 -17.03
C GLU A 140 2.61 11.04 -16.71
N ALA A 141 2.86 10.19 -17.70
CA ALA A 141 3.63 8.95 -17.52
C ALA A 141 5.04 9.23 -16.96
N THR A 142 5.73 10.24 -17.48
CA THR A 142 7.07 10.66 -17.04
C THR A 142 7.03 11.20 -15.61
N ARG A 143 6.06 12.05 -15.28
CA ARG A 143 5.86 12.56 -13.92
C ARG A 143 5.67 11.43 -12.90
N ILE A 144 4.84 10.44 -13.25
CA ILE A 144 4.58 9.31 -12.34
C ILE A 144 5.83 8.43 -12.21
N PHE A 145 6.59 8.24 -13.29
CA PHE A 145 7.86 7.50 -13.24
C PHE A 145 8.89 8.18 -12.34
N GLU A 146 9.02 9.50 -12.38
CA GLU A 146 9.91 10.23 -11.46
C GLU A 146 9.52 9.98 -9.99
N VAL A 147 8.22 9.98 -9.67
CA VAL A 147 7.74 9.63 -8.32
C VAL A 147 8.07 8.18 -7.98
N MET A 148 7.84 7.25 -8.91
CA MET A 148 8.10 5.82 -8.73
C MET A 148 9.59 5.55 -8.46
N GLU A 149 10.50 6.17 -9.23
CA GLU A 149 11.95 6.03 -9.08
C GLU A 149 12.44 6.60 -7.75
N ASN A 150 12.00 7.80 -7.39
CA ASN A 150 12.35 8.41 -6.10
C ASN A 150 11.81 7.57 -4.93
N LEU A 151 10.59 7.04 -5.03
CA LEU A 151 10.02 6.18 -3.99
C LEU A 151 10.86 4.91 -3.82
N TYR A 152 11.21 4.23 -4.92
CA TYR A 152 12.08 3.05 -4.89
C TYR A 152 13.45 3.36 -4.25
N LEU A 153 14.09 4.47 -4.60
CA LEU A 153 15.39 4.85 -4.02
C LEU A 153 15.32 5.06 -2.51
N ASN A 154 14.24 5.66 -2.01
CA ASN A 154 14.01 5.83 -0.57
C ASN A 154 13.69 4.51 0.13
N LEU A 155 13.01 3.58 -0.55
CA LEU A 155 12.70 2.26 -0.03
C LEU A 155 13.92 1.32 -0.05
N TYR A 156 14.84 1.46 -1.00
CA TYR A 156 15.96 0.53 -1.23
C TYR A 156 16.74 0.10 0.04
N PRO A 157 17.08 1.01 1.00
CA PRO A 157 17.75 0.64 2.24
C PRO A 157 16.95 -0.34 3.11
N PHE A 158 15.62 -0.40 2.98
CA PHE A 158 14.77 -1.29 3.75
C PHE A 158 14.95 -2.77 3.40
N SER A 159 15.59 -3.09 2.26
CA SER A 159 15.98 -4.46 1.92
C SER A 159 16.89 -5.12 2.97
N MET A 160 17.61 -4.32 3.78
CA MET A 160 18.47 -4.81 4.86
C MET A 160 17.67 -5.26 6.10
N TYR A 161 16.40 -4.85 6.22
CA TYR A 161 15.53 -5.14 7.36
C TYR A 161 14.57 -6.32 7.12
N ASP A 162 14.84 -7.20 6.15
CA ASP A 162 13.96 -8.34 5.81
C ASP A 162 13.64 -9.28 7.00
N LYS A 163 14.55 -9.38 7.97
CA LYS A 163 14.34 -10.15 9.21
C LYS A 163 13.35 -9.48 10.19
N VAL A 164 13.09 -8.20 10.02
CA VAL A 164 12.22 -7.37 10.87
C VAL A 164 10.92 -7.06 10.14
N VAL A 165 11.00 -6.64 8.88
CA VAL A 165 9.89 -6.40 7.96
C VAL A 165 9.83 -7.56 7.01
N LYS A 166 8.93 -8.50 7.27
CA LYS A 166 8.87 -9.75 6.50
C LYS A 166 8.61 -9.43 5.02
N GLU A 167 9.37 -10.07 4.13
CA GLU A 167 9.26 -9.94 2.66
C GLU A 167 9.79 -8.64 2.05
N ALA A 168 10.35 -7.72 2.86
CA ALA A 168 10.88 -6.44 2.37
C ALA A 168 11.90 -6.64 1.24
N ARG A 169 12.86 -7.55 1.41
CA ARG A 169 13.91 -7.77 0.38
C ARG A 169 13.32 -8.26 -0.93
N ARG A 170 12.39 -9.22 -0.85
CA ARG A 170 11.71 -9.77 -2.03
C ARG A 170 10.95 -8.68 -2.78
N LYS A 171 10.22 -7.82 -2.07
CA LYS A 171 9.46 -6.72 -2.69
C LYS A 171 10.38 -5.69 -3.35
N ILE A 172 11.46 -5.28 -2.69
CA ILE A 172 12.46 -4.37 -3.28
C ILE A 172 13.09 -4.96 -4.55
N ASP A 173 13.43 -6.24 -4.55
CA ASP A 173 13.98 -6.90 -5.73
C ASP A 173 12.98 -6.93 -6.90
N VAL A 174 11.68 -7.07 -6.60
CA VAL A 174 10.61 -6.92 -7.60
C VAL A 174 10.52 -5.47 -8.07
N ASP A 175 10.48 -4.50 -7.16
CA ASP A 175 10.40 -3.07 -7.48
C ASP A 175 11.53 -2.63 -8.41
N ARG A 176 12.75 -3.15 -8.22
CA ARG A 176 13.88 -2.92 -9.13
C ARG A 176 13.56 -3.34 -10.56
N ILE A 177 13.00 -4.53 -10.75
CA ILE A 177 12.62 -5.04 -12.07
C ILE A 177 11.52 -4.15 -12.67
N LEU A 178 10.53 -3.75 -11.87
CA LEU A 178 9.46 -2.87 -12.33
C LEU A 178 9.98 -1.51 -12.79
N ILE A 179 10.94 -0.93 -12.05
CA ILE A 179 11.60 0.32 -12.42
C ILE A 179 12.34 0.19 -13.75
N ASP A 180 13.12 -0.89 -13.93
CA ASP A 180 13.88 -1.11 -15.16
C ASP A 180 12.96 -1.29 -16.38
N ASP A 181 11.86 -2.03 -16.22
CA ASP A 181 10.84 -2.20 -17.25
C ASP A 181 10.22 -0.86 -17.68
N VAL A 182 9.82 -0.05 -16.70
CA VAL A 182 9.18 1.26 -16.97
C VAL A 182 10.18 2.23 -17.61
N ARG A 183 11.44 2.23 -17.15
CA ARG A 183 12.50 3.07 -17.71
C ARG A 183 12.69 2.78 -19.20
N GLY A 184 12.69 1.51 -19.58
CA GLY A 184 12.74 1.09 -20.98
C GLY A 184 11.56 1.64 -21.78
N ALA A 185 10.34 1.41 -21.30
CA ALA A 185 9.11 1.86 -21.96
C ALA A 185 9.05 3.38 -22.17
N ILE A 186 9.36 4.17 -21.14
CA ILE A 186 9.36 5.64 -21.26
C ILE A 186 10.44 6.14 -22.21
N THR A 187 11.64 5.54 -22.16
CA THR A 187 12.74 5.94 -23.05
C THR A 187 12.36 5.71 -24.51
N GLU A 188 11.74 4.57 -24.82
CA GLU A 188 11.29 4.25 -26.17
C GLU A 188 10.18 5.20 -26.64
N GLU A 189 9.14 5.41 -25.85
CA GLU A 189 8.00 6.27 -26.22
C GLU A 189 8.38 7.73 -26.39
N LYS A 190 9.33 8.22 -25.58
CA LYS A 190 9.87 9.58 -25.75
C LYS A 190 10.59 9.73 -27.09
N ARG A 191 11.47 8.78 -27.44
CA ARG A 191 12.18 8.79 -28.74
C ARG A 191 11.23 8.65 -29.92
N ARG A 192 10.19 7.82 -29.77
CA ARG A 192 9.13 7.66 -30.78
C ARG A 192 8.36 8.96 -30.99
N SER A 193 8.03 9.67 -29.91
CA SER A 193 7.33 10.95 -29.98
C SER A 193 8.16 12.04 -30.64
N ASP A 194 9.45 12.14 -30.31
CA ASP A 194 10.38 13.07 -30.95
C ASP A 194 10.47 12.81 -32.47
N LEU A 195 10.51 11.54 -32.87
CA LEU A 195 10.54 11.13 -34.27
C LEU A 195 9.25 11.54 -35.00
N ILE A 196 8.08 11.26 -34.42
CA ILE A 196 6.78 11.64 -35.00
C ILE A 196 6.69 13.17 -35.15
N ALA A 197 7.16 13.93 -34.15
CA ALA A 197 7.20 15.38 -34.21
C ALA A 197 8.12 15.89 -35.34
N ALA A 198 9.27 15.24 -35.57
CA ALA A 198 10.16 15.57 -36.67
C ALA A 198 9.54 15.26 -38.05
N LEU A 199 8.87 14.12 -38.19
CA LEU A 199 8.18 13.75 -39.43
C LEU A 199 7.04 14.72 -39.77
N ASN A 200 6.25 15.14 -38.79
CA ASN A 200 5.17 16.12 -38.98
C ASN A 200 5.69 17.50 -39.40
N LYS A 201 6.92 17.86 -39.05
CA LYS A 201 7.58 19.11 -39.51
C LYS A 201 8.02 19.03 -40.96
N LEU A 202 8.34 17.84 -41.48
CA LEU A 202 8.76 17.63 -42.87
C LEU A 202 7.57 17.56 -43.85
N GLN A 203 6.36 17.32 -43.35
CA GLN A 203 5.13 17.33 -44.16
C GLN A 203 4.52 18.73 -44.34
N LYS A 204 5.08 19.76 -43.70
CA LYS A 204 4.73 21.17 -43.92
C LYS A 204 5.72 21.82 -44.87
#